data_AF-A0A6J2KB25-F1
#
_entry.id   AF-A0A6J2KB25-F1
#
_cell.length_a   1.000
_cell.length_b   1.000
_cell.length_c   1.000
_cell.angle_alpha   90.00
_cell.angle_beta   90.00
_cell.angle_gamma   90.00
#
_symmetry.space_group_name_H-M   'P 1'
#
loop_
_entity.id
_entity.type
_entity.pdbx_description
1 polymer ?
#
loop_
_entity_poly.entity_id
_entity_poly.type
_entity_poly.pdbx_seq_one_letter_code
_entity_poly.pdbx_strand_id
1 'polypeptide(L)'
;MPVCSVVGCGIRKTPNRPSLTIHRIPRNEHIKNKWLEAIGKENLKSNVKDLYICSLHFDDKFFNKTLNVTRLRDDAVPFKFVRVS
;
A
#
# COMPACT_ATOMS: atom_id res chain seq x y z
N MET A 1 -9.04 7.10 -10.87
CA MET A 1 -9.14 6.07 -9.81
C MET A 1 -7.74 5.64 -9.41
N PRO A 2 -7.42 5.49 -8.12
CA PRO A 2 -6.08 5.13 -7.70
C PRO A 2 -5.74 3.69 -8.13
N VAL A 3 -4.47 3.49 -8.50
CA VAL A 3 -3.93 2.20 -8.99
C VAL A 3 -2.79 1.79 -8.08
N CYS A 4 -2.71 0.50 -7.77
CA CYS A 4 -1.61 -0.04 -6.99
C CYS A 4 -0.28 0.20 -7.71
N SER A 5 0.64 0.83 -7.00
CA SER A 5 1.95 1.28 -7.47
C SER A 5 3.08 0.26 -7.22
N VAL A 6 2.73 -0.91 -6.65
CA VAL A 6 3.63 -2.06 -6.50
C VAL A 6 3.94 -2.62 -7.88
N VAL A 7 5.22 -2.86 -8.14
CA VAL A 7 5.70 -3.44 -9.40
C VAL A 7 5.02 -4.80 -9.61
N GLY A 8 4.40 -5.01 -10.76
CA GLY A 8 3.71 -6.26 -11.12
C GLY A 8 2.27 -6.41 -10.60
N CYS A 9 1.76 -5.49 -9.77
CA CYS A 9 0.39 -5.58 -9.27
C CYS A 9 -0.63 -4.90 -10.19
N GLY A 10 -0.53 -3.59 -10.41
CA GLY A 10 -1.40 -2.83 -11.31
C GLY A 10 -2.91 -2.83 -10.97
N ILE A 11 -3.29 -3.37 -9.80
CA ILE A 11 -4.69 -3.49 -9.40
C ILE A 11 -5.33 -2.11 -9.23
N ARG A 12 -6.56 -1.98 -9.73
CA ARG A 12 -7.40 -0.78 -9.62
C ARG A 12 -8.54 -1.04 -8.65
N LYS A 13 -8.96 0.00 -7.93
CA LYS A 13 -10.21 -0.07 -7.15
C LYS A 13 -11.37 -0.09 -8.15
N THR A 14 -12.15 -1.15 -8.16
CA THR A 14 -13.33 -1.30 -9.01
C THR A 14 -14.55 -1.68 -8.15
N PRO A 15 -15.78 -1.32 -8.56
CA PRO A 15 -16.99 -1.70 -7.82
C PRO A 15 -17.17 -3.22 -7.73
N ASN A 16 -16.61 -3.99 -8.66
CA ASN A 16 -16.64 -5.46 -8.65
C ASN A 16 -15.71 -6.11 -7.59
N ARG A 17 -14.93 -5.31 -6.85
CA ARG A 17 -14.06 -5.78 -5.76
C ARG A 17 -14.28 -4.93 -4.49
N PRO A 18 -15.44 -5.06 -3.83
CA PRO A 18 -15.83 -4.17 -2.73
C PRO A 18 -14.91 -4.31 -1.50
N SER A 19 -14.31 -5.48 -1.28
CA SER A 19 -13.37 -5.74 -0.19
C SER A 19 -11.96 -5.18 -0.45
N LEU A 20 -11.65 -4.79 -1.70
CA LEU A 20 -10.33 -4.27 -2.05
C LEU A 20 -10.23 -2.79 -1.68
N THR A 21 -9.36 -2.50 -0.72
CA THR A 21 -9.03 -1.12 -0.35
C THR A 21 -7.71 -0.70 -0.97
N ILE A 22 -7.58 0.61 -1.22
CA ILE A 22 -6.36 1.21 -1.73
C ILE A 22 -5.94 2.29 -0.75
N HIS A 23 -4.68 2.21 -0.32
CA HIS A 23 -4.10 3.02 0.74
C HIS A 23 -3.04 3.93 0.15
N ARG A 24 -3.09 5.20 0.51
CA ARG A 24 -2.06 6.18 0.16
C ARG A 24 -0.83 5.97 1.02
N ILE A 25 0.35 6.31 0.49
CA ILE A 25 1.58 6.41 1.29
C ILE A 25 1.32 7.21 2.58
N PRO A 26 1.80 6.71 3.74
CA PRO A 26 1.65 7.41 5.01
C PRO A 26 2.45 8.71 5.06
N ARG A 27 2.00 9.64 5.91
CA ARG A 27 2.70 10.92 6.14
C ARG A 27 3.95 10.77 7.01
N ASN A 28 3.96 9.76 7.87
CA ASN A 28 5.11 9.46 8.74
C ASN A 28 6.29 9.00 7.87
N GLU A 29 7.42 9.72 7.96
CA GLU A 29 8.59 9.47 7.10
C GLU A 29 9.21 8.10 7.32
N HIS A 30 9.22 7.59 8.56
CA HIS A 30 9.77 6.27 8.88
C HIS A 30 8.98 5.15 8.18
N ILE A 31 7.66 5.17 8.32
CA ILE A 31 6.79 4.16 7.70
C ILE A 31 6.78 4.33 6.18
N LYS A 32 6.78 5.58 5.69
CA LYS A 32 6.89 5.89 4.26
C LYS A 32 8.16 5.26 3.67
N ASN A 33 9.32 5.40 4.31
CA ASN A 33 10.57 4.81 3.82
C ASN A 33 10.48 3.27 3.77
N LYS A 34 9.88 2.63 4.77
CA LYS A 34 9.63 1.18 4.75
C LYS A 34 8.72 0.76 3.60
N TRP A 35 7.67 1.53 3.30
CA TRP A 35 6.81 1.26 2.14
C TRP A 35 7.57 1.40 0.83
N LEU A 36 8.39 2.45 0.68
CA LEU A 36 9.19 2.66 -0.51
C LEU A 36 10.20 1.53 -0.74
N GLU A 37 10.90 1.11 0.31
CA GLU A 37 11.80 -0.05 0.28
C GLU A 37 11.04 -1.31 -0.14
N ALA A 38 9.89 -1.58 0.47
CA ALA A 38 9.11 -2.77 0.20
C ALA A 38 8.57 -2.84 -1.24
N ILE A 39 8.38 -1.71 -1.93
CA ILE A 39 7.92 -1.67 -3.33
C ILE A 39 9.04 -1.41 -4.34
N GLY A 40 10.31 -1.40 -3.90
CA GLY A 40 11.49 -1.16 -4.75
C GLY A 40 11.57 0.27 -5.29
N LYS A 41 11.17 1.25 -4.49
CA LYS A 41 11.07 2.68 -4.81
C LYS A 41 11.80 3.56 -3.79
N GLU A 42 12.76 3.00 -3.06
CA GLU A 42 13.54 3.70 -2.02
C GLU A 42 14.27 4.95 -2.55
N ASN A 43 14.58 5.00 -3.85
CA ASN A 43 15.26 6.12 -4.50
C ASN A 43 14.33 7.27 -4.96
N LEU A 44 13.02 7.20 -4.73
CA LEU A 44 12.07 8.24 -5.13
C LEU A 44 12.10 9.46 -4.19
N LYS A 45 12.77 10.54 -4.61
CA LYS A 45 12.99 11.74 -3.77
C LYS A 45 11.79 12.70 -3.64
N SER A 46 10.87 12.77 -4.61
CA SER A 46 10.01 13.97 -4.68
C SER A 46 8.54 13.80 -5.08
N ASN A 47 8.05 12.61 -5.46
CA ASN A 47 6.65 12.48 -5.86
C ASN A 47 5.96 11.18 -5.41
N VAL A 48 5.87 11.01 -4.09
CA VAL A 48 5.16 9.88 -3.47
C VAL A 48 3.66 10.15 -3.22
N LYS A 49 3.20 11.37 -3.50
CA LYS A 49 1.83 11.82 -3.17
C LYS A 49 0.77 11.04 -3.92
N ASP A 50 1.10 10.50 -5.09
CA ASP A 50 0.24 9.69 -5.95
C ASP A 50 0.60 8.20 -5.91
N LEU A 51 1.39 7.76 -4.94
CA LEU A 51 1.67 6.35 -4.72
C LEU A 51 0.60 5.75 -3.80
N TYR A 52 0.02 4.67 -4.31
CA TYR A 52 -1.02 3.92 -3.64
C TYR A 52 -0.68 2.43 -3.62
N ILE A 53 -1.04 1.73 -2.54
CA ILE A 53 -0.85 0.29 -2.38
C ILE A 53 -2.20 -0.34 -2.06
N CYS A 54 -2.53 -1.46 -2.71
CA CYS A 54 -3.78 -2.18 -2.42
C CYS A 54 -3.64 -3.04 -1.17
N SER A 55 -4.77 -3.40 -0.56
CA SER A 55 -4.81 -4.18 0.68
C SER A 55 -4.12 -5.55 0.61
N LEU A 56 -3.99 -6.13 -0.59
CA LEU A 56 -3.35 -7.44 -0.79
C LEU A 56 -1.86 -7.47 -0.44
N HIS A 57 -1.22 -6.30 -0.35
CA HIS A 57 0.18 -6.21 0.02
C HIS A 57 0.40 -6.05 1.52
N PHE A 58 -0.65 -6.09 2.34
CA PHE A 58 -0.56 -5.98 3.78
C PHE A 58 -1.10 -7.25 4.44
N ASP A 59 -0.55 -7.57 5.60
CA ASP A 59 -1.07 -8.63 6.45
C ASP A 59 -2.43 -8.20 7.04
N ASP A 60 -3.41 -9.11 7.01
CA ASP A 60 -4.78 -8.87 7.50
C ASP A 60 -4.78 -8.38 8.96
N LYS A 61 -3.78 -8.75 9.76
CA LYS A 61 -3.64 -8.28 11.16
C LYS A 61 -3.47 -6.76 11.29
N PHE A 62 -3.04 -6.09 10.23
CA PHE A 62 -2.86 -4.64 10.23
C PHE A 62 -4.12 -3.87 9.85
N PHE A 63 -5.23 -4.56 9.60
CA PHE A 63 -6.51 -3.94 9.29
C PHE A 63 -7.43 -3.94 10.49
N ASN A 64 -7.77 -2.72 10.93
CA ASN A 64 -8.84 -2.51 11.89
C ASN A 64 -10.16 -2.50 11.10
N LYS A 65 -10.96 -3.55 11.27
CA LYS A 65 -12.30 -3.68 10.70
C LYS A 65 -13.29 -3.29 11.80
N THR A 66 -13.84 -2.08 11.74
CA THR A 66 -14.83 -1.59 12.71
C THR A 66 -16.14 -1.31 11.96
N LEU A 67 -17.21 -2.02 12.33
CA LEU A 67 -18.51 -1.97 11.63
C LEU A 67 -18.32 -2.26 10.13
N ASN A 68 -18.49 -1.24 9.28
CA ASN A 68 -18.36 -1.30 7.83
C ASN A 68 -17.11 -0.55 7.30
N VAL A 69 -16.19 -0.15 8.19
CA VAL A 69 -15.00 0.63 7.82
C VAL A 69 -13.75 -0.21 8.06
N THR A 70 -13.00 -0.45 6.99
CA THR A 70 -11.67 -1.06 7.04
C THR A 70 -10.61 0.03 7.00
N ARG A 71 -9.82 0.16 8.07
CA ARG A 71 -8.68 1.09 8.15
C ARG A 71 -7.38 0.31 8.32
N LEU A 72 -6.39 0.67 7.50
CA LEU A 72 -5.02 0.21 7.67
C LEU A 72 -4.39 0.98 8.83
N ARG A 73 -3.72 0.27 9.73
CA ARG A 73 -3.01 0.90 10.86
C ARG A 73 -1.81 1.73 10.39
N ASP A 74 -1.44 2.74 11.17
CA ASP A 74 -0.33 3.64 10.85
C ASP A 74 1.05 2.96 10.88
N ASP A 75 1.19 1.88 11.64
CA ASP A 75 2.41 1.06 11.75
C ASP A 75 2.51 -0.05 10.69
N ALA A 76 1.46 -0.22 9.88
CA ALA A 76 1.41 -1.25 8.86
C ALA A 76 2.47 -1.01 7.78
N VAL A 77 3.13 -2.09 7.35
CA VAL A 77 4.09 -2.08 6.24
C VAL A 77 3.70 -3.14 5.23
N PRO A 78 3.85 -2.87 3.92
CA PRO A 78 3.54 -3.86 2.92
C PRO A 78 4.62 -4.96 2.91
N PHE A 79 4.28 -6.13 2.39
CA PHE A 79 5.24 -7.22 2.19
C PHE A 79 6.38 -6.76 1.27
N LYS A 80 7.61 -7.13 1.62
CA LYS A 80 8.78 -6.79 0.81
C LYS A 80 8.71 -7.53 -0.52
N PHE A 81 8.68 -6.76 -1.59
CA PHE A 81 8.82 -7.28 -2.94
C PHE A 81 10.29 -7.61 -3.18
N VAL A 82 10.67 -8.88 -3.01
CA VAL A 82 11.99 -9.36 -3.41
C VAL A 82 11.97 -9.54 -4.93
N ARG A 83 12.71 -8.70 -5.66
CA ARG A 83 13.05 -9.03 -7.05
C ARG A 83 13.97 -10.25 -7.01
N VAL A 84 13.44 -11.41 -7.36
CA VAL A 84 14.30 -12.55 -7.69
C VAL A 84 14.91 -12.22 -9.05
N SER A 85 16.22 -12.00 -9.05
CA SER A 85 17.04 -11.74 -10.24
C SER A 85 17.16 -12.96 -11.13
#